data_AF-A0A6N0JX39-F1
#
_entry.id   AF-A0A6N0JX39-F1
#
_cell.length_a   1.000
_cell.length_b   1.000
_cell.length_c   1.000
_cell.angle_alpha   90.00
_cell.angle_beta   90.00
_cell.angle_gamma   90.00
#
_symmetry.space_group_name_H-M   'P 1'
#
loop_
_entity.id
_entity.type
_entity.pdbx_description
1 polymer ?
#
loop_
_entity_poly.entity_id
_entity_poly.type
_entity_poly.pdbx_seq_one_letter_code
_entity_poly.pdbx_strand_id
1 'polypeptide(L)'
;MEIGVEQRWNRRTFMMAAAGAAAAAGAMPAQGANGSRLMPGGGSITDVAGLRVGHYTDTRRPTGCTVIIAEAGATGGVDVRGAAPGTRETDLLNPVNMVEKVHAVMLAGGSAFGLDAASGVMRYLEEKKIGFDVGVAHVPIVPSAILFDLGVGDASVRPDAAAGYQACKSASAQAPEEGNVGAGAGATVGKLYGPKRAMKGGIGTASLTVAGVTVGAIVAVNAVGDVLDPATGRILAGARTSDGKMLLDTRAAILAGDLPRSMREGTATTIGAVATDARLTKAQAQKLAGMAHDGLARTINPIHTMLDGDTIFALGTGASGKNANLMLLGVMAAEAMAIAVQRAILSARALEGYPAAVDFIA
;
A
#
# COMPACT_ATOMS: atom_id res chain seq x y z
N MET A 1 -13.73 -55.94 -37.30
CA MET A 1 -14.22 -55.33 -36.04
C MET A 1 -13.44 -54.04 -35.88
N GLU A 2 -13.90 -53.02 -36.60
CA GLU A 2 -13.21 -51.73 -36.75
C GLU A 2 -13.52 -50.84 -35.55
N ILE A 3 -12.46 -50.21 -35.04
CA ILE A 3 -12.51 -49.22 -33.98
C ILE A 3 -12.47 -47.86 -34.69
N GLY A 4 -13.53 -47.10 -34.58
CA GLY A 4 -13.58 -45.75 -35.14
C GLY A 4 -14.68 -44.93 -34.51
N VAL A 5 -14.32 -43.96 -33.67
CA VAL A 5 -15.07 -42.71 -33.50
C VAL A 5 -14.06 -41.60 -33.15
N GLU A 6 -13.68 -40.80 -34.15
CA GLU A 6 -13.24 -39.42 -33.97
C GLU A 6 -14.43 -38.59 -33.43
N GLN A 7 -14.28 -37.91 -32.28
CA GLN A 7 -15.22 -36.86 -31.89
C GLN A 7 -14.70 -35.49 -32.34
N ARG A 8 -15.26 -34.97 -33.44
CA ARG A 8 -15.16 -33.57 -33.84
C ARG A 8 -16.16 -32.71 -33.06
N TRP A 9 -15.66 -31.72 -32.33
CA TRP A 9 -16.48 -30.71 -31.66
C TRP A 9 -16.98 -29.66 -32.65
N ASN A 10 -18.30 -29.49 -32.77
CA ASN A 10 -18.94 -28.58 -33.72
C ASN A 10 -19.38 -27.26 -33.02
N ARG A 11 -18.89 -26.11 -33.52
CA ARG A 11 -18.94 -24.76 -32.93
C ARG A 11 -20.32 -24.04 -32.93
N ARG A 12 -21.46 -24.74 -32.97
CA ARG A 12 -22.77 -24.09 -33.17
C ARG A 12 -23.83 -24.30 -32.08
N THR A 13 -23.49 -24.89 -30.93
CA THR A 13 -24.48 -25.18 -29.86
C THR A 13 -24.31 -24.32 -28.59
N PHE A 14 -23.81 -23.08 -28.71
CA PHE A 14 -23.63 -22.18 -27.55
C PHE A 14 -24.37 -20.83 -27.63
N MET A 15 -25.40 -20.69 -28.48
CA MET A 15 -26.06 -19.38 -28.68
C MET A 15 -27.59 -19.40 -28.75
N MET A 16 -28.30 -20.22 -27.97
CA MET A 16 -29.74 -20.02 -27.73
C MET A 16 -30.22 -20.60 -26.39
N ALA A 17 -29.84 -19.96 -25.28
CA ALA A 17 -30.52 -20.16 -23.99
C ALA A 17 -30.27 -18.96 -23.05
N ALA A 18 -30.70 -17.76 -23.46
CA ALA A 18 -30.80 -16.61 -22.56
C ALA A 18 -31.80 -15.59 -23.12
N ALA A 19 -33.06 -16.01 -23.26
CA ALA A 19 -34.18 -15.10 -23.51
C ALA A 19 -35.37 -15.59 -22.69
N GLY A 20 -35.75 -14.81 -21.67
CA GLY A 20 -37.04 -14.96 -20.99
C GLY A 20 -36.97 -15.03 -19.47
N ALA A 21 -36.85 -13.88 -18.81
CA ALA A 21 -37.55 -13.54 -17.55
C ALA A 21 -37.23 -12.09 -17.15
N ALA A 22 -37.94 -11.14 -17.75
CA ALA A 22 -38.04 -9.78 -17.26
C ALA A 22 -39.41 -9.62 -16.60
N ALA A 23 -39.46 -9.38 -15.28
CA ALA A 23 -40.40 -8.47 -14.61
C ALA A 23 -40.26 -8.56 -13.07
N ALA A 24 -40.32 -7.38 -12.44
CA ALA A 24 -40.44 -7.09 -11.00
C ALA A 24 -39.14 -6.71 -10.25
N ALA A 25 -38.45 -5.67 -10.73
CA ALA A 25 -37.58 -4.86 -9.88
C ALA A 25 -38.44 -3.75 -9.23
N GLY A 26 -38.77 -3.92 -7.95
CA GLY A 26 -39.34 -2.86 -7.13
C GLY A 26 -38.35 -1.71 -6.97
N ALA A 27 -38.84 -0.48 -7.18
CA ALA A 27 -38.06 0.74 -7.03
C ALA A 27 -37.52 0.88 -5.60
N MET A 28 -36.19 0.90 -5.47
CA MET A 28 -35.51 1.36 -4.26
C MET A 28 -35.39 2.89 -4.32
N PRO A 29 -35.64 3.61 -3.21
CA PRO A 29 -35.66 5.06 -3.23
C PRO A 29 -34.24 5.61 -3.44
N ALA A 30 -34.11 6.54 -4.37
CA ALA A 30 -32.92 7.35 -4.56
C ALA A 30 -32.62 8.11 -3.26
N GLN A 31 -31.54 7.74 -2.56
CA GLN A 31 -31.03 8.54 -1.46
C GLN A 31 -30.39 9.80 -2.02
N GLY A 32 -30.81 10.92 -1.44
CA GLY A 32 -30.67 12.26 -1.98
C GLY A 32 -29.24 12.79 -2.05
N ALA A 33 -29.09 13.75 -2.95
CA ALA A 33 -27.95 14.63 -3.07
C ALA A 33 -27.76 15.43 -1.77
N ASN A 34 -26.82 14.98 -0.93
CA ASN A 34 -26.11 15.83 0.01
C ASN A 34 -24.71 15.24 0.21
N GLY A 35 -23.71 15.87 -0.42
CA GLY A 35 -22.35 15.36 -0.61
C GLY A 35 -21.46 15.42 0.62
N SER A 36 -21.80 14.73 1.70
CA SER A 36 -20.79 14.32 2.68
C SER A 36 -20.13 13.03 2.17
N ARG A 37 -18.92 13.15 1.62
CA ARG A 37 -18.09 12.01 1.18
C ARG A 37 -17.75 11.19 2.43
N LEU A 38 -18.55 10.16 2.72
CA LEU A 38 -18.29 9.25 3.84
C LEU A 38 -16.92 8.61 3.60
N MET A 39 -15.98 8.83 4.51
CA MET A 39 -14.70 8.13 4.48
C MET A 39 -14.97 6.62 4.53
N PRO A 40 -14.26 5.80 3.75
CA PRO A 40 -14.34 4.35 3.87
C PRO A 40 -14.17 3.90 5.32
N GLY A 41 -14.98 2.90 5.73
CA GLY A 41 -15.01 2.35 7.10
C GLY A 41 -13.61 2.06 7.65
N GLY A 42 -13.41 2.29 8.94
CA GLY A 42 -12.11 2.65 9.49
C GLY A 42 -11.57 1.79 10.62
N GLY A 43 -10.36 2.20 11.04
CA GLY A 43 -9.48 1.56 12.00
C GLY A 43 -8.04 1.98 11.68
N SER A 44 -7.06 1.43 12.36
CA SER A 44 -5.65 1.74 12.13
C SER A 44 -4.76 0.52 12.29
N ILE A 45 -3.59 0.49 11.65
CA ILE A 45 -2.65 -0.62 11.82
C ILE A 45 -2.22 -0.80 13.28
N THR A 46 -2.25 0.26 14.08
CA THR A 46 -1.99 0.25 15.53
C THR A 46 -3.07 -0.42 16.36
N ASP A 47 -4.24 -0.72 15.77
CA ASP A 47 -5.26 -1.57 16.43
C ASP A 47 -4.78 -3.02 16.57
N VAL A 48 -3.79 -3.43 15.77
CA VAL A 48 -3.07 -4.69 15.96
C VAL A 48 -2.18 -4.57 17.21
N ALA A 49 -2.56 -5.30 18.25
CA ALA A 49 -1.86 -5.27 19.53
C ALA A 49 -0.36 -5.56 19.38
N GLY A 50 0.46 -4.72 20.02
CA GLY A 50 1.92 -4.81 20.02
C GLY A 50 2.62 -3.94 18.96
N LEU A 51 1.87 -3.18 18.16
CA LEU A 51 2.44 -2.26 17.17
C LEU A 51 2.40 -0.80 17.63
N ARG A 52 3.42 -0.05 17.19
CA ARG A 52 3.49 1.41 17.28
C ARG A 52 3.84 1.98 15.91
N VAL A 53 3.25 3.11 15.54
CA VAL A 53 3.58 3.83 14.30
C VAL A 53 4.04 5.23 14.61
N GLY A 54 5.10 5.66 13.94
CA GLY A 54 5.62 7.02 14.01
C GLY A 54 5.98 7.59 12.65
N HIS A 55 5.81 8.90 12.51
CA HIS A 55 6.19 9.65 11.32
C HIS A 55 7.29 10.65 11.64
N TYR A 56 8.15 10.89 10.67
CA TYR A 56 8.90 12.13 10.54
C TYR A 56 8.58 12.74 9.17
N THR A 57 8.09 13.97 9.16
CA THR A 57 7.90 14.78 7.95
C THR A 57 8.92 15.89 7.96
N ASP A 58 9.73 16.01 6.89
CA ASP A 58 10.67 17.12 6.79
C ASP A 58 9.91 18.41 6.47
N THR A 59 10.19 19.49 7.19
CA THR A 59 9.50 20.77 6.98
C THR A 59 10.10 21.57 5.83
N ARG A 60 11.30 21.21 5.35
CA ARG A 60 11.99 21.91 4.26
C ARG A 60 11.49 21.49 2.87
N ARG A 61 10.94 20.28 2.74
CA ARG A 61 10.21 19.82 1.53
C ARG A 61 9.17 18.76 1.90
N PRO A 62 8.11 18.57 1.08
CA PRO A 62 7.21 17.44 1.23
C PRO A 62 7.93 16.09 1.00
N THR A 63 8.47 15.52 2.07
CA THR A 63 9.09 14.19 2.13
C THR A 63 9.14 13.73 3.59
N GLY A 64 9.47 12.47 3.83
CA GLY A 64 9.55 11.94 5.18
C GLY A 64 9.69 10.44 5.23
N CYS A 65 9.56 9.90 6.44
CA CYS A 65 9.57 8.47 6.68
C CYS A 65 8.55 8.07 7.75
N THR A 66 8.12 6.81 7.68
CA THR A 66 7.16 6.17 8.57
C THR A 66 7.77 4.88 9.08
N VAL A 67 7.80 4.71 10.39
CA VAL A 67 8.26 3.47 11.03
C VAL A 67 7.10 2.76 11.69
N ILE A 68 7.04 1.43 11.54
CA ILE A 68 6.12 0.54 12.24
C ILE A 68 6.98 -0.32 13.17
N ILE A 69 6.85 -0.15 14.48
CA ILE A 69 7.69 -0.81 15.49
C ILE A 69 6.91 -1.95 16.14
N ALA A 70 7.55 -3.12 16.23
CA ALA A 70 7.11 -4.28 17.00
C ALA A 70 8.18 -4.59 18.06
N GLU A 71 8.11 -3.96 19.23
CA GLU A 71 9.19 -4.03 20.24
C GLU A 71 9.44 -5.45 20.75
N ALA A 72 8.40 -6.29 20.85
CA ALA A 72 8.51 -7.70 21.21
C ALA A 72 8.97 -8.63 20.06
N GLY A 73 9.21 -8.04 18.88
CA GLY A 73 9.44 -8.71 17.61
C GLY A 73 8.17 -9.34 17.03
N ALA A 74 7.98 -9.21 15.72
CA ALA A 74 6.87 -9.82 14.98
C ALA A 74 7.39 -10.78 13.90
N THR A 75 6.69 -11.88 13.64
CA THR A 75 7.02 -12.73 12.50
C THR A 75 6.92 -11.91 11.22
N GLY A 76 8.00 -11.86 10.44
CA GLY A 76 8.10 -11.01 9.25
C GLY A 76 7.95 -11.78 7.93
N GLY A 77 7.32 -11.13 6.95
CA GLY A 77 7.30 -11.55 5.55
C GLY A 77 7.28 -10.33 4.63
N VAL A 78 7.57 -10.53 3.34
CA VAL A 78 7.50 -9.47 2.32
C VAL A 78 7.09 -10.06 0.97
N ASP A 79 6.36 -9.27 0.19
CA ASP A 79 6.17 -9.48 -1.24
C ASP A 79 6.58 -8.20 -1.99
N VAL A 80 7.42 -8.36 -3.01
CA VAL A 80 7.93 -7.27 -3.86
C VAL A 80 7.48 -7.59 -5.28
N ARG A 81 6.52 -6.80 -5.80
CA ARG A 81 5.89 -7.07 -7.10
C ARG A 81 6.21 -6.06 -8.18
N GLY A 82 6.53 -4.82 -7.81
CA GLY A 82 6.99 -3.83 -8.78
C GLY A 82 8.38 -4.17 -9.34
N ALA A 83 8.65 -3.81 -10.59
CA ALA A 83 9.92 -4.11 -11.26
C ALA A 83 11.07 -3.15 -10.91
N ALA A 84 10.81 -2.04 -10.23
CA ALA A 84 11.81 -1.05 -9.82
C ALA A 84 11.84 -0.84 -8.28
N PRO A 85 12.05 -1.90 -7.48
CA PRO A 85 12.04 -1.79 -6.04
C PRO A 85 13.28 -1.08 -5.52
N GLY A 86 13.12 -0.29 -4.46
CA GLY A 86 14.21 0.12 -3.58
C GLY A 86 13.96 -0.46 -2.21
N THR A 87 14.73 -1.46 -1.82
CA THR A 87 14.51 -2.22 -0.59
C THR A 87 15.80 -2.44 0.18
N ARG A 88 15.66 -2.71 1.47
CA ARG A 88 16.74 -3.14 2.37
C ARG A 88 16.25 -4.33 3.19
N GLU A 89 17.13 -5.32 3.38
CA GLU A 89 16.92 -6.47 4.28
C GLU A 89 15.66 -7.30 3.96
N THR A 90 15.32 -7.46 2.68
CA THR A 90 14.21 -8.31 2.25
C THR A 90 14.57 -9.79 2.26
N ASP A 91 15.81 -10.15 1.93
CA ASP A 91 16.25 -11.54 1.77
C ASP A 91 16.10 -12.35 3.05
N LEU A 92 16.40 -11.76 4.21
CA LEU A 92 16.25 -12.43 5.50
C LEU A 92 14.78 -12.82 5.82
N LEU A 93 13.80 -12.19 5.16
CA LEU A 93 12.38 -12.50 5.33
C LEU A 93 11.93 -13.72 4.54
N ASN A 94 12.77 -14.22 3.63
CA ASN A 94 12.51 -15.49 2.96
C ASN A 94 12.31 -16.61 4.01
N PRO A 95 11.21 -17.40 3.95
CA PRO A 95 10.91 -18.46 4.90
C PRO A 95 11.99 -19.51 5.09
N VAL A 96 12.96 -19.64 4.18
CA VAL A 96 14.10 -20.56 4.34
C VAL A 96 15.21 -20.02 5.24
N ASN A 97 15.22 -18.71 5.52
CA ASN A 97 16.28 -18.05 6.27
C ASN A 97 15.99 -17.99 7.77
N MET A 98 17.05 -17.95 8.58
CA MET A 98 17.02 -18.09 10.05
C MET A 98 16.22 -17.01 10.79
N VAL A 99 16.19 -15.77 10.28
CA VAL A 99 15.56 -14.65 11.00
C VAL A 99 14.04 -14.79 10.97
N GLU A 100 13.46 -15.13 12.11
CA GLU A 100 11.99 -15.26 12.27
C GLU A 100 11.31 -13.91 12.52
N LYS A 101 11.92 -13.08 13.37
CA LYS A 101 11.31 -11.86 13.89
C LYS A 101 11.97 -10.60 13.35
N VAL A 102 11.13 -9.63 13.01
CA VAL A 102 11.53 -8.25 12.71
C VAL A 102 11.10 -7.34 13.86
N HIS A 103 11.83 -6.25 14.04
CA HIS A 103 11.63 -5.32 15.16
C HIS A 103 11.00 -4.00 14.70
N ALA A 104 11.20 -3.65 13.43
CA ALA A 104 10.47 -2.58 12.78
C ALA A 104 10.40 -2.79 11.26
N VAL A 105 9.48 -2.08 10.61
CA VAL A 105 9.46 -1.85 9.16
C VAL A 105 9.61 -0.36 8.92
N MET A 106 10.49 0.02 7.98
CA MET A 106 10.68 1.41 7.59
C MET A 106 10.17 1.68 6.16
N LEU A 107 9.35 2.71 6.02
CA LEU A 107 8.86 3.22 4.75
C LEU A 107 9.37 4.65 4.58
N ALA A 108 10.02 5.00 3.48
CA ALA A 108 10.57 6.35 3.31
C ALA A 108 10.41 6.91 1.89
N GLY A 109 10.33 8.24 1.79
CA GLY A 109 10.56 8.96 0.54
C GLY A 109 12.04 9.03 0.18
N GLY A 110 12.41 9.89 -0.76
CA GLY A 110 13.80 10.14 -1.14
C GLY A 110 14.43 9.12 -2.08
N SER A 111 13.63 8.21 -2.67
CA SER A 111 14.13 7.09 -3.49
C SER A 111 15.19 6.27 -2.72
N ALA A 112 16.12 5.61 -3.42
CA ALA A 112 17.15 4.75 -2.83
C ALA A 112 17.95 5.42 -1.70
N PHE A 113 18.11 6.75 -1.73
CA PHE A 113 18.80 7.46 -0.65
C PHE A 113 18.06 7.39 0.69
N GLY A 114 16.73 7.31 0.66
CA GLY A 114 15.89 7.20 1.85
C GLY A 114 16.08 5.89 2.63
N LEU A 115 16.74 4.89 2.04
CA LEU A 115 17.10 3.65 2.74
C LEU A 115 18.02 3.93 3.95
N ASP A 116 18.72 5.06 3.99
CA ASP A 116 19.51 5.48 5.15
C ASP A 116 18.65 5.75 6.40
N ALA A 117 17.36 6.04 6.25
CA ALA A 117 16.46 6.22 7.38
C ALA A 117 16.38 4.96 8.27
N ALA A 118 16.59 3.77 7.71
CA ALA A 118 16.65 2.52 8.45
C ALA A 118 17.81 2.49 9.47
N SER A 119 18.95 3.12 9.16
CA SER A 119 20.10 3.24 10.06
C SER A 119 19.71 3.95 11.36
N GLY A 120 18.85 4.96 11.28
CA GLY A 120 18.29 5.67 12.44
C GLY A 120 17.42 4.81 13.34
N VAL A 121 16.59 3.96 12.73
CA VAL A 121 15.72 3.02 13.44
C VAL A 121 16.55 1.96 14.15
N MET A 122 17.57 1.42 13.48
CA MET A 122 18.50 0.47 14.09
C MET A 122 19.15 1.06 15.34
N ARG A 123 19.71 2.28 15.24
CA ARG A 123 20.30 2.97 16.39
C ARG A 123 19.30 3.14 17.54
N TYR A 124 18.08 3.61 17.25
CA TYR A 124 17.04 3.80 18.27
C TYR A 124 16.66 2.51 19.00
N LEU A 125 16.52 1.40 18.25
CA LEU A 125 16.13 0.11 18.83
C LEU A 125 17.28 -0.53 19.63
N GLU A 126 18.51 -0.43 19.13
CA GLU A 126 19.71 -0.92 19.82
C GLU A 126 19.92 -0.21 21.17
N GLU A 127 19.79 1.13 21.22
CA GLU A 127 19.85 1.91 22.46
C GLU A 127 18.83 1.44 23.53
N LYS A 128 17.72 0.84 23.07
CA LYS A 128 16.66 0.28 23.92
C LYS A 128 16.82 -1.22 24.17
N LYS A 129 17.89 -1.84 23.67
CA LYS A 129 18.12 -3.29 23.72
C LYS A 129 16.98 -4.08 23.07
N ILE A 130 16.47 -3.59 21.95
CA ILE A 130 15.45 -4.25 21.14
C ILE A 130 16.14 -4.81 19.89
N GLY A 131 16.15 -6.13 19.74
CA GLY A 131 16.86 -6.81 18.67
C GLY A 131 17.17 -8.26 19.03
N PHE A 132 17.80 -8.97 18.11
CA PHE A 132 18.43 -10.25 18.45
C PHE A 132 19.61 -10.03 19.38
N ASP A 133 19.54 -10.60 20.58
CA ASP A 133 20.70 -10.64 21.47
C ASP A 133 21.74 -11.62 20.91
N VAL A 134 22.86 -11.07 20.45
CA VAL A 134 24.01 -11.86 19.95
C VAL A 134 25.12 -11.97 21.01
N GLY A 135 24.80 -11.70 22.28
CA GLY A 135 25.70 -11.76 23.43
C GLY A 135 26.56 -10.52 23.65
N VAL A 136 26.91 -9.81 22.56
CA VAL A 136 27.72 -8.57 22.60
C VAL A 136 26.94 -7.31 22.25
N ALA A 137 25.80 -7.47 21.57
CA ALA A 137 24.92 -6.39 21.14
C ALA A 137 23.50 -6.92 20.92
N HIS A 138 22.53 -6.01 20.84
CA HIS A 138 21.22 -6.34 20.30
C HIS A 138 21.21 -5.90 18.83
N VAL A 139 20.89 -6.80 17.91
CA VAL A 139 20.85 -6.53 16.47
C VAL A 139 19.38 -6.39 16.05
N PRO A 140 18.85 -5.16 15.90
CA PRO A 140 17.53 -4.96 15.34
C PRO A 140 17.46 -5.47 13.90
N ILE A 141 16.25 -5.81 13.46
CA ILE A 141 16.00 -6.20 12.07
C ILE A 141 14.95 -5.23 11.54
N VAL A 142 15.36 -4.46 10.53
CA VAL A 142 14.59 -3.32 10.02
C VAL A 142 14.50 -3.40 8.49
N PRO A 143 13.71 -4.34 7.95
CA PRO A 143 13.37 -4.33 6.53
C PRO A 143 12.75 -3.01 6.14
N SER A 144 13.11 -2.53 4.95
CA SER A 144 12.70 -1.21 4.49
C SER A 144 12.33 -1.19 3.02
N ALA A 145 11.41 -0.30 2.66
CA ALA A 145 11.10 0.04 1.27
C ALA A 145 11.04 1.57 1.10
N ILE A 146 11.37 2.04 -0.09
CA ILE A 146 11.34 3.47 -0.43
C ILE A 146 10.40 3.77 -1.58
N LEU A 147 9.96 5.02 -1.66
CA LEU A 147 9.25 5.56 -2.81
C LEU A 147 9.99 6.77 -3.39
N PHE A 148 9.77 7.01 -4.68
CA PHE A 148 10.32 8.18 -5.37
C PHE A 148 9.43 9.42 -5.17
N ASP A 149 9.91 10.41 -4.42
CA ASP A 149 9.27 11.73 -4.27
C ASP A 149 10.20 12.92 -4.62
N LEU A 150 11.37 12.64 -5.19
CA LEU A 150 12.40 13.65 -5.52
C LEU A 150 11.93 14.71 -6.53
N GLY A 151 10.82 14.46 -7.23
CA GLY A 151 10.19 15.42 -8.14
C GLY A 151 9.35 16.49 -7.45
N VAL A 152 9.15 16.39 -6.12
CA VAL A 152 8.37 17.35 -5.32
C VAL A 152 9.33 18.22 -4.50
N GLY A 153 9.43 19.50 -4.85
CA GLY A 153 10.31 20.45 -4.17
C GLY A 153 11.81 20.21 -4.46
N ASP A 154 12.66 20.53 -3.48
CA ASP A 154 14.12 20.41 -3.61
C ASP A 154 14.59 18.95 -3.45
N ALA A 155 15.07 18.33 -4.53
CA ALA A 155 15.56 16.96 -4.55
C ALA A 155 16.72 16.66 -3.57
N SER A 156 17.45 17.67 -3.09
CA SER A 156 18.57 17.50 -2.16
C SER A 156 18.16 17.17 -0.72
N VAL A 157 16.95 17.54 -0.29
CA VAL A 157 16.45 17.38 1.09
C VAL A 157 15.78 16.03 1.28
N ARG A 158 16.46 14.99 1.74
CA ARG A 158 15.93 13.61 1.76
C ARG A 158 15.93 13.00 3.17
N PRO A 159 15.06 12.02 3.48
CA PRO A 159 15.13 11.29 4.75
C PRO A 159 16.49 10.61 4.92
N ASP A 160 17.11 10.82 6.08
CA ASP A 160 18.39 10.26 6.48
C ASP A 160 18.25 9.47 7.80
N ALA A 161 19.37 8.98 8.34
CA ALA A 161 19.38 8.33 9.65
C ALA A 161 18.79 9.18 10.79
N ALA A 162 18.92 10.51 10.77
CA ALA A 162 18.32 11.36 11.80
C ALA A 162 16.79 11.39 11.68
N ALA A 163 16.27 11.48 10.45
CA ALA A 163 14.83 11.40 10.18
C ALA A 163 14.24 10.08 10.70
N GLY A 164 14.88 8.94 10.40
CA GLY A 164 14.41 7.64 10.89
C GLY A 164 14.42 7.51 12.41
N TYR A 165 15.43 8.07 13.08
CA TYR A 165 15.47 8.12 14.54
C TYR A 165 14.33 8.98 15.12
N GLN A 166 14.01 10.13 14.51
CA GLN A 166 12.89 10.97 14.95
C GLN A 166 11.53 10.29 14.72
N ALA A 167 11.36 9.57 13.61
CA ALA A 167 10.15 8.77 13.39
C ALA A 167 9.97 7.71 14.49
N CYS A 168 11.04 7.10 14.99
CA CYS A 168 10.95 6.21 16.14
C CYS A 168 10.53 6.91 17.43
N LYS A 169 11.03 8.13 17.68
CA LYS A 169 10.65 8.91 18.86
C LYS A 169 9.19 9.33 18.85
N SER A 170 8.61 9.58 17.67
CA SER A 170 7.19 9.92 17.53
C SER A 170 6.27 8.69 17.58
N ALA A 171 6.83 7.47 17.53
CA ALA A 171 6.04 6.26 17.42
C ALA A 171 5.15 6.02 18.65
N SER A 172 3.86 5.77 18.43
CA SER A 172 2.88 5.49 19.49
C SER A 172 1.88 4.42 19.07
N ALA A 173 1.08 3.93 20.03
CA ALA A 173 -0.02 3.00 19.76
C ALA A 173 -1.33 3.72 19.37
N GLN A 174 -1.30 5.05 19.26
CA GLN A 174 -2.45 5.81 18.77
C GLN A 174 -2.55 5.68 17.25
N ALA A 175 -3.77 5.85 16.72
CA ALA A 175 -4.00 5.89 15.29
C ALA A 175 -3.06 6.94 14.65
N PRO A 176 -2.20 6.55 13.69
CA PRO A 176 -1.28 7.47 13.03
C PRO A 176 -2.04 8.47 12.16
N GLU A 177 -1.43 9.65 11.98
CA GLU A 177 -1.95 10.65 11.05
C GLU A 177 -1.89 10.16 9.59
N GLU A 178 -2.85 10.59 8.78
CA GLU A 178 -2.99 10.19 7.37
C GLU A 178 -2.84 11.39 6.44
N GLY A 179 -2.64 11.15 5.14
CA GLY A 179 -2.47 12.18 4.12
C GLY A 179 -1.02 12.57 3.92
N ASN A 180 -0.69 13.85 4.17
CA ASN A 180 0.60 14.46 3.79
C ASN A 180 1.68 14.34 4.89
N VAL A 181 1.83 13.17 5.49
CA VAL A 181 2.80 12.94 6.57
C VAL A 181 3.70 11.73 6.32
N GLY A 182 4.86 11.72 6.97
CA GLY A 182 5.82 10.62 6.89
C GLY A 182 6.19 10.30 5.45
N ALA A 183 6.18 9.00 5.10
CA ALA A 183 6.41 8.55 3.73
C ALA A 183 5.35 9.08 2.72
N GLY A 184 4.16 9.48 3.16
CA GLY A 184 3.09 10.02 2.32
C GLY A 184 3.24 11.49 1.95
N ALA A 185 4.17 12.22 2.60
CA ALA A 185 4.31 13.67 2.44
C ALA A 185 4.54 14.08 0.98
N GLY A 186 5.50 13.45 0.30
CA GLY A 186 5.83 13.70 -1.10
C GLY A 186 5.12 12.79 -2.11
N ALA A 187 4.24 11.89 -1.66
CA ALA A 187 3.61 10.90 -2.52
C ALA A 187 2.62 11.51 -3.52
N THR A 188 2.63 11.02 -4.77
CA THR A 188 1.77 11.47 -5.89
C THR A 188 1.25 10.27 -6.71
N VAL A 189 0.16 10.44 -7.45
CA VAL A 189 -0.51 9.37 -8.24
C VAL A 189 -0.87 9.83 -9.65
N GLY A 190 -1.17 8.90 -10.57
CA GLY A 190 -1.61 9.22 -11.92
C GLY A 190 -0.50 9.82 -12.80
N LYS A 191 0.69 9.23 -12.74
CA LYS A 191 1.93 9.81 -13.28
C LYS A 191 2.21 9.44 -14.72
N LEU A 192 1.48 8.46 -15.27
CA LEU A 192 1.85 7.85 -16.55
C LEU A 192 1.94 8.87 -17.70
N TYR A 193 1.10 9.91 -17.67
CA TYR A 193 1.12 10.99 -18.67
C TYR A 193 1.92 12.23 -18.25
N GLY A 194 2.82 12.07 -17.27
CA GLY A 194 3.76 13.08 -16.81
C GLY A 194 3.33 13.81 -15.53
N PRO A 195 4.29 14.41 -14.80
CA PRO A 195 4.08 14.96 -13.47
C PRO A 195 3.07 16.11 -13.43
N LYS A 196 2.93 16.88 -14.52
CA LYS A 196 1.95 17.98 -14.62
C LYS A 196 0.50 17.50 -14.61
N ARG A 197 0.26 16.22 -14.91
CA ARG A 197 -1.08 15.61 -14.93
C ARG A 197 -1.35 14.80 -13.67
N ALA A 198 -0.33 14.56 -12.84
CA ALA A 198 -0.47 13.83 -11.60
C ALA A 198 -1.31 14.59 -10.56
N MET A 199 -1.75 13.84 -9.56
CA MET A 199 -2.46 14.31 -8.38
C MET A 199 -1.70 13.94 -7.11
N LYS A 200 -2.10 14.55 -6.00
CA LYS A 200 -1.51 14.23 -4.70
C LYS A 200 -1.93 12.82 -4.24
N GLY A 201 -0.95 12.05 -3.77
CA GLY A 201 -1.13 10.78 -3.06
C GLY A 201 -1.05 10.99 -1.54
N GLY A 202 -0.69 9.97 -0.77
CA GLY A 202 -0.56 10.15 0.68
C GLY A 202 -0.22 8.87 1.40
N ILE A 203 -0.32 8.90 2.73
CA ILE A 203 -0.31 7.70 3.56
C ILE A 203 -1.70 7.48 4.16
N GLY A 204 -2.14 6.23 4.21
CA GLY A 204 -3.43 5.86 4.78
C GLY A 204 -3.33 4.59 5.60
N THR A 205 -4.26 4.39 6.52
CA THR A 205 -4.31 3.21 7.37
C THR A 205 -5.74 2.72 7.58
N ALA A 206 -5.90 1.42 7.84
CA ALA A 206 -7.17 0.80 8.13
C ALA A 206 -6.97 -0.44 9.01
N SER A 207 -8.06 -0.93 9.60
CA SER A 207 -8.06 -2.24 10.24
C SER A 207 -9.44 -2.88 10.17
N LEU A 208 -9.47 -4.19 10.38
CA LEU A 208 -10.67 -5.00 10.52
C LEU A 208 -10.46 -6.00 11.65
N THR A 209 -11.46 -6.20 12.48
CA THR A 209 -11.46 -7.26 13.51
C THR A 209 -12.59 -8.24 13.23
N VAL A 210 -12.24 -9.51 13.01
CA VAL A 210 -13.20 -10.58 12.68
C VAL A 210 -12.83 -11.83 13.46
N ALA A 211 -13.82 -12.50 14.05
CA ALA A 211 -13.60 -13.69 14.89
C ALA A 211 -12.56 -13.47 16.02
N GLY A 212 -12.43 -12.23 16.48
CA GLY A 212 -11.49 -11.79 17.50
C GLY A 212 -10.01 -11.96 17.12
N VAL A 213 -9.67 -11.85 15.84
CA VAL A 213 -8.34 -11.49 15.34
C VAL A 213 -8.44 -10.18 14.59
N THR A 214 -7.39 -9.37 14.64
CA THR A 214 -7.32 -8.07 13.97
C THR A 214 -6.32 -8.13 12.82
N VAL A 215 -6.67 -7.53 11.69
CA VAL A 215 -5.74 -7.26 10.58
C VAL A 215 -5.74 -5.76 10.31
N GLY A 216 -4.56 -5.16 10.33
CA GLY A 216 -4.35 -3.74 10.07
C GLY A 216 -3.47 -3.53 8.84
N ALA A 217 -3.67 -2.42 8.12
CA ALA A 217 -2.85 -2.03 6.98
C ALA A 217 -2.42 -0.57 7.09
N ILE A 218 -1.23 -0.25 6.58
CA ILE A 218 -0.74 1.11 6.37
C ILE A 218 0.02 1.17 5.05
N VAL A 219 -0.21 2.19 4.25
CA VAL A 219 0.35 2.28 2.89
C VAL A 219 0.58 3.72 2.46
N ALA A 220 1.77 3.99 1.91
CA ALA A 220 2.10 5.22 1.22
C ALA A 220 1.92 5.04 -0.29
N VAL A 221 0.98 5.79 -0.87
CA VAL A 221 0.48 5.61 -2.24
C VAL A 221 1.15 6.62 -3.16
N ASN A 222 2.21 6.18 -3.85
CA ASN A 222 2.96 6.97 -4.81
C ASN A 222 2.91 6.33 -6.22
N ALA A 223 1.72 5.86 -6.61
CA ALA A 223 1.48 5.00 -7.77
C ALA A 223 1.66 5.67 -9.14
N VAL A 224 1.92 4.84 -10.16
CA VAL A 224 1.88 5.30 -11.56
C VAL A 224 0.45 5.46 -12.06
N GLY A 225 -0.43 4.53 -11.68
CA GLY A 225 -1.81 4.46 -12.14
C GLY A 225 -2.77 5.38 -11.38
N ASP A 226 -4.03 5.24 -11.76
CA ASP A 226 -5.15 5.92 -11.13
C ASP A 226 -5.62 5.14 -9.92
N VAL A 227 -6.07 5.84 -8.88
CA VAL A 227 -6.70 5.26 -7.70
C VAL A 227 -8.21 5.26 -7.86
N LEU A 228 -8.84 4.12 -7.65
CA LEU A 228 -10.25 3.86 -7.85
C LEU A 228 -10.94 3.49 -6.53
N ASP A 229 -12.22 3.83 -6.43
CA ASP A 229 -13.15 3.22 -5.50
C ASP A 229 -13.51 1.83 -6.02
N PRO A 230 -13.15 0.74 -5.32
CA PRO A 230 -13.37 -0.62 -5.79
C PRO A 230 -14.86 -1.01 -5.81
N ALA A 231 -15.73 -0.33 -5.05
CA ALA A 231 -17.16 -0.62 -5.00
C ALA A 231 -17.90 -0.03 -6.21
N THR A 232 -17.45 1.12 -6.71
CA THR A 232 -18.13 1.87 -7.79
C THR A 232 -17.35 1.87 -9.11
N GLY A 233 -16.06 1.53 -9.09
CA GLY A 233 -15.15 1.69 -10.22
C GLY A 233 -14.79 3.15 -10.54
N ARG A 234 -15.26 4.12 -9.73
CA ARG A 234 -14.98 5.54 -9.94
C ARG A 234 -13.53 5.87 -9.63
N ILE A 235 -12.88 6.65 -10.49
CA ILE A 235 -11.54 7.19 -10.19
C ILE A 235 -11.65 8.26 -9.10
N LEU A 236 -10.92 8.07 -8.01
CA LEU A 236 -10.82 9.00 -6.88
C LEU A 236 -9.70 10.03 -7.09
N ALA A 237 -8.56 9.60 -7.60
CA ALA A 237 -7.42 10.44 -7.98
C ALA A 237 -6.64 9.74 -9.10
N GLY A 238 -6.02 10.48 -10.00
CA GLY A 238 -5.31 9.87 -11.12
C GLY A 238 -4.77 10.88 -12.11
N ALA A 239 -4.40 10.40 -13.30
CA ALA A 239 -3.93 11.25 -14.37
C ALA A 239 -5.07 12.16 -14.81
N ARG A 240 -4.84 13.47 -14.74
CA ARG A 240 -5.78 14.48 -15.26
C ARG A 240 -5.68 14.59 -16.77
N THR A 241 -6.65 15.16 -17.45
CA THR A 241 -6.58 15.53 -18.88
C THR A 241 -5.50 16.59 -19.13
N SER A 242 -5.13 16.83 -20.40
CA SER A 242 -4.09 17.81 -20.75
C SER A 242 -4.43 19.25 -20.36
N ASP A 243 -5.72 19.60 -20.31
CA ASP A 243 -6.23 20.87 -19.80
C ASP A 243 -6.38 20.90 -18.27
N GLY A 244 -6.13 19.76 -17.60
CA GLY A 244 -6.17 19.61 -16.15
C GLY A 244 -7.55 19.64 -15.53
N LYS A 245 -8.64 19.63 -16.33
CA LYS A 245 -10.01 19.83 -15.84
C LYS A 245 -10.74 18.54 -15.45
N MET A 246 -10.35 17.41 -16.02
CA MET A 246 -11.00 16.11 -15.78
C MET A 246 -9.97 15.03 -15.47
N LEU A 247 -10.43 13.87 -15.03
CA LEU A 247 -9.62 12.65 -14.94
C LEU A 247 -9.65 11.93 -16.30
N LEU A 248 -8.51 11.37 -16.72
CA LEU A 248 -8.34 10.76 -18.04
C LEU A 248 -8.90 9.34 -18.13
N ASP A 249 -8.87 8.57 -17.03
CA ASP A 249 -8.86 7.09 -17.06
C ASP A 249 -7.65 6.55 -17.85
N THR A 250 -6.54 6.40 -17.15
CA THR A 250 -5.27 5.90 -17.66
C THR A 250 -5.42 4.53 -18.33
N ARG A 251 -6.22 3.62 -17.75
CA ARG A 251 -6.45 2.29 -18.29
C ARG A 251 -7.21 2.37 -19.62
N ALA A 252 -8.30 3.14 -19.67
CA ALA A 252 -9.08 3.31 -20.89
C ALA A 252 -8.25 3.96 -22.00
N ALA A 253 -7.45 4.98 -21.67
CA ALA A 253 -6.58 5.66 -22.63
C ALA A 253 -5.54 4.71 -23.25
N ILE A 254 -4.86 3.88 -22.43
CA ILE A 254 -3.92 2.86 -22.93
C ILE A 254 -4.63 1.85 -23.85
N LEU A 255 -5.80 1.35 -23.44
CA LEU A 255 -6.57 0.38 -24.24
C LEU A 255 -7.10 0.97 -25.55
N ALA A 256 -7.27 2.28 -25.62
CA ALA A 256 -7.60 3.01 -26.85
C ALA A 256 -6.36 3.33 -27.72
N GLY A 257 -5.16 2.97 -27.27
CA GLY A 257 -3.90 3.21 -27.99
C GLY A 257 -3.26 4.58 -27.72
N ASP A 258 -3.79 5.38 -26.80
CA ASP A 258 -3.15 6.62 -26.34
C ASP A 258 -2.02 6.28 -25.37
N LEU A 259 -0.87 5.88 -25.90
CA LEU A 259 0.27 5.48 -25.09
C LEU A 259 1.05 6.70 -24.57
N PRO A 260 1.59 6.64 -23.34
CA PRO A 260 2.44 7.69 -22.80
C PRO A 260 3.69 7.87 -23.67
N ARG A 261 4.00 9.13 -24.02
CA ARG A 261 5.11 9.46 -24.94
C ARG A 261 6.51 9.22 -24.36
N SER A 262 6.65 9.24 -23.04
CA SER A 262 7.87 8.90 -22.34
C SER A 262 7.55 8.36 -20.95
N MET A 263 8.23 7.27 -20.57
CA MET A 263 8.10 6.66 -19.26
C MET A 263 9.46 6.75 -18.55
N ARG A 264 9.48 7.27 -17.33
CA ARG A 264 10.68 7.25 -16.48
C ARG A 264 10.54 6.09 -15.50
N GLU A 265 11.37 5.07 -15.66
CA GLU A 265 11.44 3.90 -14.77
C GLU A 265 11.72 4.32 -13.32
N GLY A 266 11.14 3.58 -12.36
CA GLY A 266 11.40 3.77 -10.93
C GLY A 266 10.90 5.09 -10.32
N THR A 267 9.97 5.79 -10.98
CA THR A 267 9.40 7.05 -10.46
C THR A 267 8.05 6.88 -9.76
N ALA A 268 7.55 5.64 -9.69
CA ALA A 268 6.33 5.27 -9.00
C ALA A 268 6.56 4.10 -8.05
N THR A 269 5.85 4.09 -6.93
CA THR A 269 5.98 3.04 -5.92
C THR A 269 4.82 3.11 -4.93
N THR A 270 4.14 2.01 -4.66
CA THR A 270 3.24 1.91 -3.50
C THR A 270 3.86 0.99 -2.46
N ILE A 271 4.20 1.54 -1.29
CA ILE A 271 4.89 0.81 -0.23
C ILE A 271 4.06 0.79 1.04
N GLY A 272 4.06 -0.33 1.75
CA GLY A 272 3.22 -0.47 2.92
C GLY A 272 3.49 -1.71 3.75
N ALA A 273 2.64 -1.91 4.74
CA ALA A 273 2.61 -3.11 5.54
C ALA A 273 1.17 -3.54 5.85
N VAL A 274 1.00 -4.84 6.00
CA VAL A 274 -0.16 -5.46 6.63
C VAL A 274 0.30 -6.15 7.92
N ALA A 275 -0.53 -6.13 8.96
CA ALA A 275 -0.20 -6.76 10.22
C ALA A 275 -1.39 -7.49 10.82
N THR A 276 -1.12 -8.48 11.66
CA THR A 276 -2.14 -9.18 12.44
C THR A 276 -1.66 -9.55 13.84
N ASP A 277 -2.59 -9.64 14.77
CA ASP A 277 -2.36 -10.14 16.13
C ASP A 277 -2.44 -11.68 16.20
N ALA A 278 -2.77 -12.37 15.11
CA ALA A 278 -2.71 -13.83 15.02
C ALA A 278 -1.25 -14.33 14.92
N ARG A 279 -1.00 -15.58 15.34
CA ARG A 279 0.29 -16.25 15.17
C ARG A 279 0.49 -16.65 13.71
N LEU A 280 1.59 -16.20 13.11
CA LEU A 280 2.00 -16.57 11.75
C LEU A 280 3.34 -17.32 11.77
N THR A 281 3.49 -18.27 10.86
CA THR A 281 4.80 -18.71 10.37
C THR A 281 5.34 -17.74 9.31
N LYS A 282 6.64 -17.76 8.99
CA LYS A 282 7.21 -16.93 7.90
C LYS A 282 6.52 -17.16 6.55
N ALA A 283 6.24 -18.42 6.21
CA ALA A 283 5.55 -18.76 4.98
C ALA A 283 4.12 -18.16 4.93
N GLN A 284 3.41 -18.16 6.07
CA GLN A 284 2.10 -17.52 6.18
C GLN A 284 2.22 -15.99 6.10
N ALA A 285 3.24 -15.38 6.72
CA ALA A 285 3.49 -13.95 6.63
C ALA A 285 3.79 -13.52 5.17
N GLN A 286 4.69 -14.24 4.47
CA GLN A 286 4.95 -13.99 3.06
C GLN A 286 3.67 -14.12 2.21
N LYS A 287 2.86 -15.16 2.45
CA LYS A 287 1.60 -15.33 1.72
C LYS A 287 0.60 -14.21 2.03
N LEU A 288 0.55 -13.74 3.27
CA LEU A 288 -0.30 -12.62 3.68
C LEU A 288 0.11 -11.32 3.00
N ALA A 289 1.42 -11.04 2.91
CA ALA A 289 1.94 -9.90 2.15
C ALA A 289 1.46 -9.95 0.69
N GLY A 290 1.58 -11.10 0.03
CA GLY A 290 1.12 -11.25 -1.35
C GLY A 290 -0.40 -11.12 -1.53
N MET A 291 -1.21 -11.57 -0.57
CA MET A 291 -2.67 -11.35 -0.63
C MET A 291 -3.06 -9.88 -0.41
N ALA A 292 -2.26 -9.12 0.36
CA ALA A 292 -2.51 -7.68 0.52
C ALA A 292 -2.33 -6.89 -0.79
N HIS A 293 -1.47 -7.36 -1.71
CA HIS A 293 -1.34 -6.80 -3.05
C HIS A 293 -2.66 -6.86 -3.86
N ASP A 294 -3.58 -7.78 -3.55
CA ASP A 294 -4.89 -7.82 -4.21
C ASP A 294 -5.72 -6.58 -3.85
N GLY A 295 -5.53 -6.00 -2.65
CA GLY A 295 -6.12 -4.73 -2.27
C GLY A 295 -5.58 -3.56 -3.10
N LEU A 296 -4.28 -3.57 -3.41
CA LEU A 296 -3.69 -2.60 -4.34
C LEU A 296 -4.28 -2.77 -5.74
N ALA A 297 -4.37 -4.00 -6.25
CA ALA A 297 -4.90 -4.27 -7.60
C ALA A 297 -6.38 -3.91 -7.78
N ARG A 298 -7.19 -3.96 -6.71
CA ARG A 298 -8.59 -3.50 -6.72
C ARG A 298 -8.72 -1.99 -6.75
N THR A 299 -7.72 -1.27 -6.24
CA THR A 299 -7.79 0.17 -5.99
C THR A 299 -6.86 0.99 -6.85
N ILE A 300 -5.91 0.39 -7.57
CA ILE A 300 -4.94 1.11 -8.40
C ILE A 300 -4.86 0.46 -9.77
N ASN A 301 -4.99 1.26 -10.83
CA ASN A 301 -4.93 0.76 -12.21
C ASN A 301 -4.26 1.76 -13.17
N PRO A 302 -3.17 1.37 -13.87
CA PRO A 302 -2.41 0.13 -13.71
C PRO A 302 -1.57 0.11 -12.41
N ILE A 303 -1.16 -1.08 -11.97
CA ILE A 303 -0.31 -1.32 -10.79
C ILE A 303 0.69 -2.44 -11.10
N HIS A 304 1.77 -2.59 -10.33
CA HIS A 304 2.82 -3.60 -10.53
C HIS A 304 3.48 -3.52 -11.90
N THR A 305 3.58 -2.31 -12.43
CA THR A 305 4.17 -2.06 -13.75
C THR A 305 5.70 -2.12 -13.69
N MET A 306 6.34 -2.01 -14.85
CA MET A 306 7.80 -1.85 -14.94
C MET A 306 8.31 -0.57 -14.26
N LEU A 307 7.42 0.38 -13.96
CA LEU A 307 7.74 1.69 -13.38
C LEU A 307 7.56 1.71 -11.86
N ASP A 308 6.89 0.70 -11.32
CA ASP A 308 6.54 0.61 -9.90
C ASP A 308 7.59 -0.19 -9.13
N GLY A 309 7.84 0.19 -7.88
CA GLY A 309 8.60 -0.63 -6.92
C GLY A 309 7.71 -1.20 -5.80
N ASP A 310 6.47 -1.55 -6.12
CA ASP A 310 5.45 -1.93 -5.14
C ASP A 310 5.91 -3.04 -4.19
N THR A 311 5.86 -2.76 -2.89
CA THR A 311 6.39 -3.62 -1.83
C THR A 311 5.49 -3.60 -0.61
N ILE A 312 5.01 -4.76 -0.18
CA ILE A 312 4.21 -4.91 1.04
C ILE A 312 4.92 -5.85 2.02
N PHE A 313 5.12 -5.38 3.25
CA PHE A 313 5.57 -6.20 4.37
C PHE A 313 4.38 -6.81 5.13
N ALA A 314 4.58 -7.98 5.74
CA ALA A 314 3.62 -8.60 6.64
C ALA A 314 4.22 -8.79 8.03
N LEU A 315 3.45 -8.47 9.07
CA LEU A 315 3.84 -8.62 10.47
C LEU A 315 2.81 -9.46 11.25
N GLY A 316 3.25 -10.53 11.92
CA GLY A 316 2.43 -11.29 12.87
C GLY A 316 2.92 -11.08 14.30
N THR A 317 2.18 -10.32 15.13
CA THR A 317 2.60 -10.06 16.52
C THR A 317 2.29 -11.24 17.45
N GLY A 318 1.30 -12.07 17.09
CA GLY A 318 0.85 -13.21 17.90
C GLY A 318 0.17 -12.83 19.21
N ALA A 319 -0.12 -11.54 19.43
CA ALA A 319 -0.66 -11.00 20.67
C ALA A 319 -2.07 -11.52 21.02
N SER A 320 -2.88 -11.92 20.04
CA SER A 320 -4.20 -12.52 20.27
C SER A 320 -4.12 -13.94 20.86
N GLY A 321 -2.95 -14.58 20.79
CA GLY A 321 -2.76 -15.99 21.14
C GLY A 321 -3.41 -16.98 20.17
N LYS A 322 -4.16 -16.52 19.16
CA LYS A 322 -4.88 -17.36 18.20
C LYS A 322 -4.00 -17.79 17.03
N ASN A 323 -4.30 -18.96 16.47
CA ASN A 323 -3.68 -19.45 15.24
C ASN A 323 -4.28 -18.76 14.01
N ALA A 324 -3.45 -18.57 12.99
CA ALA A 324 -3.89 -17.98 11.73
C ALA A 324 -4.86 -18.89 10.96
N ASN A 325 -6.04 -18.36 10.63
CA ASN A 325 -6.83 -18.83 9.50
C ASN A 325 -6.43 -18.00 8.27
N LEU A 326 -5.52 -18.52 7.45
CA LEU A 326 -4.91 -17.74 6.36
C LEU A 326 -5.92 -17.28 5.31
N MET A 327 -7.02 -18.02 5.10
CA MET A 327 -8.09 -17.61 4.19
C MET A 327 -8.79 -16.34 4.72
N LEU A 328 -9.18 -16.34 5.99
CA LEU A 328 -9.79 -15.17 6.64
C LEU A 328 -8.82 -13.99 6.64
N LEU A 329 -7.57 -14.20 7.07
CA LEU A 329 -6.56 -13.15 7.15
C LEU A 329 -6.27 -12.56 5.76
N GLY A 330 -6.26 -13.37 4.70
CA GLY A 330 -6.08 -12.91 3.33
C GLY A 330 -7.20 -12.00 2.84
N VAL A 331 -8.46 -12.37 3.11
CA VAL A 331 -9.62 -11.52 2.79
C VAL A 331 -9.52 -10.19 3.53
N MET A 332 -9.25 -10.23 4.84
CA MET A 332 -9.11 -9.02 5.66
C MET A 332 -7.92 -8.16 5.22
N ALA A 333 -6.80 -8.76 4.84
CA ALA A 333 -5.61 -8.05 4.38
C ALA A 333 -5.86 -7.28 3.09
N ALA A 334 -6.48 -7.92 2.09
CA ALA A 334 -6.83 -7.26 0.84
C ALA A 334 -7.85 -6.13 1.06
N GLU A 335 -8.83 -6.35 1.94
CA GLU A 335 -9.86 -5.35 2.25
C GLU A 335 -9.29 -4.15 3.02
N ALA A 336 -8.54 -4.39 4.10
CA ALA A 336 -7.88 -3.34 4.86
C ALA A 336 -6.90 -2.55 3.99
N MET A 337 -6.15 -3.20 3.11
CA MET A 337 -5.26 -2.52 2.17
C MET A 337 -6.03 -1.63 1.20
N ALA A 338 -7.14 -2.12 0.62
CA ALA A 338 -7.98 -1.33 -0.28
C ALA A 338 -8.58 -0.09 0.41
N ILE A 339 -9.03 -0.23 1.67
CA ILE A 339 -9.51 0.88 2.49
C ILE A 339 -8.37 1.88 2.76
N ALA A 340 -7.19 1.40 3.17
CA ALA A 340 -6.03 2.23 3.46
C ALA A 340 -5.57 3.05 2.23
N VAL A 341 -5.60 2.47 1.03
CA VAL A 341 -5.32 3.20 -0.22
C VAL A 341 -6.31 4.34 -0.45
N GLN A 342 -7.61 4.07 -0.30
CA GLN A 342 -8.63 5.10 -0.47
C GLN A 342 -8.46 6.24 0.55
N ARG A 343 -8.20 5.90 1.82
CA ARG A 343 -7.96 6.89 2.89
C ARG A 343 -6.70 7.71 2.64
N ALA A 344 -5.62 7.11 2.11
CA ALA A 344 -4.42 7.84 1.73
C ALA A 344 -4.72 8.97 0.73
N ILE A 345 -5.63 8.71 -0.23
CA ILE A 345 -6.05 9.67 -1.24
C ILE A 345 -7.04 10.71 -0.71
N LEU A 346 -8.03 10.28 0.09
CA LEU A 346 -9.07 11.16 0.61
C LEU A 346 -8.58 12.03 1.78
N SER A 347 -7.54 11.62 2.49
CA SER A 347 -6.90 12.41 3.55
C SER A 347 -5.82 13.35 3.03
N ALA A 348 -5.37 13.19 1.79
CA ALA A 348 -4.36 14.05 1.17
C ALA A 348 -4.85 15.51 1.04
N ARG A 349 -3.90 16.44 1.00
CA ARG A 349 -4.12 17.87 0.74
C ARG A 349 -3.26 18.35 -0.41
N ALA A 350 -3.74 19.29 -1.21
CA ALA A 350 -3.01 19.74 -2.38
C ALA A 350 -1.59 20.23 -2.05
N LEU A 351 -0.66 19.95 -2.95
CA LEU A 351 0.66 20.58 -3.02
C LEU A 351 0.73 21.41 -4.30
N GLU A 352 1.69 22.32 -4.40
CA GLU A 352 1.92 23.08 -5.63
C GLU A 352 2.07 22.13 -6.84
N GLY A 353 1.23 22.31 -7.85
CA GLY A 353 1.20 21.47 -9.06
C GLY A 353 0.47 20.12 -8.92
N TYR A 354 0.16 19.68 -7.70
CA TYR A 354 -0.48 18.38 -7.41
C TYR A 354 -1.78 18.58 -6.62
N PRO A 355 -2.94 18.73 -7.29
CA PRO A 355 -4.23 18.85 -6.59
C PRO A 355 -4.56 17.56 -5.84
N ALA A 356 -5.23 17.67 -4.69
CA ALA A 356 -5.73 16.53 -3.95
C ALA A 356 -7.14 16.12 -4.41
N ALA A 357 -7.49 14.86 -4.20
CA ALA A 357 -8.80 14.30 -4.58
C ALA A 357 -10.00 15.00 -3.97
N VAL A 358 -9.82 15.61 -2.79
CA VAL A 358 -10.87 16.35 -2.07
C VAL A 358 -11.10 17.74 -2.63
N ASP A 359 -10.07 18.36 -3.21
CA ASP A 359 -10.11 19.70 -3.79
C ASP A 359 -10.42 19.64 -5.30
N PHE A 360 -10.21 18.47 -5.90
CA PHE A 360 -10.46 18.21 -7.32
C PHE A 360 -11.93 17.86 -7.54
N ILE A 361 -12.74 18.90 -7.74
CA ILE A 361 -14.12 18.76 -8.24
C ILE A 361 -14.03 18.60 -9.76
N ALA A 362 -14.16 17.36 -10.23
CA ALA A 362 -14.39 17.05 -11.64
C ALA A 362 -15.87 17.27 -11.99
#